data_AF-A0A7I8CMN2-F1
#
_entry.id   AF-A0A7I8CMN2-F1
#
_cell.length_a   1.000
_cell.length_b   1.000
_cell.length_c   1.000
_cell.angle_alpha   90.00
_cell.angle_beta   90.00
_cell.angle_gamma   90.00
#
_symmetry.space_group_name_H-M   'P 1'
#
loop_
_entity.id
_entity.type
_entity.pdbx_description
1 polymer ?
#
loop_
_entity_poly.entity_id
_entity_poly.type
_entity_poly.pdbx_seq_one_letter_code
_entity_poly.pdbx_strand_id
1 'polypeptide(L)'
;MPADIKRNTPLVLTVGEPGSVLSRVFDKNAVIVTDTAIWVRHDDPSKLMHLADALKRWRGGQGPDAVAWLMTSDDPASAVALQATLKRWRVAINEASRAVGYRLPVCIALYATETRDRPLDCPWFGVSAPAPLDLPATAKQLSASLGAFAERAMPEDRQPRAFIATQLDAFARCAFEAVLPPLLDTQRGMQALTLNAFGVTVVAGPMLPDSLYGQFVAATTALDLPAAAGITQRYPLPIPLIRGIAPQPVRRALPIALAHAFAWLSVWFCAAAVASAWQNRALVSGVLAHMARYEAIPPAQDAARVDALTALKRDRDQLEQYASAGVPPRLGLGLYRGAPLLPVVNRLIAGYQPPAPAPSTIELDSMSLFDSGSSKLKSGSNRALIGALEMIKAHPDKRVLIAGHTDSVGSTGSNLALSEARAAAVRDWLADASGLSVTRFAIQGYGDTRPKAPNDGEAGRAANRRVEITLVPDCRVDRGDGFTHGHPACS
;
A
#
# COMPACT_ATOMS: atom_id res chain seq x y z
N MET A 1 -15.78 -4.57 42.61
CA MET A 1 -16.80 -3.50 42.50
C MET A 1 -17.81 -3.85 41.41
N PRO A 2 -19.09 -3.48 41.57
CA PRO A 2 -20.15 -3.70 40.57
C PRO A 2 -19.77 -3.18 39.18
N ALA A 3 -20.26 -3.84 38.13
CA ALA A 3 -19.89 -3.55 36.74
C ALA A 3 -20.33 -2.16 36.25
N ASP A 4 -21.38 -1.59 36.85
CA ASP A 4 -22.02 -0.35 36.40
C ASP A 4 -21.25 0.91 36.86
N ILE A 5 -20.72 0.87 38.09
CA ILE A 5 -19.91 1.95 38.69
C ILE A 5 -18.58 2.14 37.93
N LYS A 6 -18.11 1.08 37.27
CA LYS A 6 -16.81 0.98 36.62
C LYS A 6 -16.57 1.98 35.48
N ARG A 7 -17.63 2.35 34.75
CA ARG A 7 -17.50 3.12 33.49
C ARG A 7 -17.84 4.60 33.63
N ASN A 8 -18.78 4.94 34.50
CA ASN A 8 -19.33 6.30 34.57
C ASN A 8 -18.86 7.09 35.79
N THR A 9 -18.23 6.44 36.76
CA THR A 9 -17.76 7.10 37.98
C THR A 9 -16.27 7.45 37.85
N PRO A 10 -15.87 8.72 38.08
CA PRO A 10 -14.48 9.14 38.14
C PRO A 10 -13.68 8.29 39.13
N LEU A 11 -12.48 7.87 38.74
CA LEU A 11 -11.56 7.13 39.60
C LEU A 11 -10.38 8.01 40.00
N VAL A 12 -10.20 8.22 41.30
CA VAL A 12 -9.14 9.05 41.86
C VAL A 12 -8.20 8.20 42.70
N LEU A 13 -6.90 8.26 42.38
CA LEU A 13 -5.85 7.68 43.20
C LEU A 13 -5.47 8.68 44.29
N THR A 14 -5.68 8.35 45.56
CA THR A 14 -5.27 9.21 46.68
C THR A 14 -3.91 8.78 47.21
N VAL A 15 -3.01 9.75 47.31
CA VAL A 15 -1.60 9.58 47.69
C VAL A 15 -1.23 10.64 48.74
N GLY A 16 -0.14 10.42 49.47
CA GLY A 16 0.26 11.27 50.58
C GLY A 16 1.40 10.65 51.38
N GLU A 17 1.76 11.28 52.48
CA GLU A 17 2.70 10.72 53.46
C GLU A 17 2.09 9.51 54.18
N PRO A 18 2.83 8.39 54.36
CA PRO A 18 2.34 7.22 55.08
C PRO A 18 2.04 7.55 56.54
N GLY A 19 0.83 7.21 57.01
CA GLY A 19 0.46 7.34 58.42
C GLY A 19 -0.10 8.69 58.87
N SER A 20 -0.13 9.71 58.01
CA SER A 20 -0.62 11.06 58.37
C SER A 20 -2.13 11.21 58.11
N VAL A 21 -2.49 11.59 56.88
CA VAL A 21 -3.83 12.05 56.48
C VAL A 21 -4.64 10.91 55.87
N LEU A 22 -3.98 10.05 55.11
CA LEU A 22 -4.63 8.96 54.39
C LEU A 22 -5.32 7.97 55.35
N SER A 23 -4.70 7.69 56.49
CA SER A 23 -5.31 6.87 57.55
C SER A 23 -6.54 7.55 58.16
N ARG A 24 -6.52 8.87 58.36
CA ARG A 24 -7.66 9.64 58.93
C ARG A 24 -8.85 9.74 57.96
N VAL A 25 -8.60 9.77 56.65
CA VAL A 25 -9.65 9.81 55.62
C VAL A 25 -10.25 8.41 55.38
N PHE A 26 -9.38 7.42 55.19
CA PHE A 26 -9.76 6.08 54.76
C PHE A 26 -10.00 5.07 55.89
N ASP A 27 -9.53 5.38 57.10
CA ASP A 27 -9.49 4.44 58.22
C ASP A 27 -8.80 3.12 57.78
N LYS A 28 -9.47 1.97 57.91
CA LYS A 28 -8.97 0.66 57.45
C LYS A 28 -9.26 0.36 55.98
N ASN A 29 -10.05 1.18 55.30
CA ASN A 29 -10.48 0.89 53.93
C ASN A 29 -9.41 1.25 52.91
N ALA A 30 -9.18 0.41 51.90
CA ALA A 30 -8.34 0.76 50.77
C ALA A 30 -9.09 1.57 49.70
N VAL A 31 -10.42 1.47 49.69
CA VAL A 31 -11.26 2.11 48.68
C VAL A 31 -12.52 2.69 49.31
N ILE A 32 -12.86 3.93 48.94
CA ILE A 32 -14.12 4.59 49.29
C ILE A 32 -14.87 4.86 47.99
N VAL A 33 -16.15 4.47 47.94
CA VAL A 33 -17.04 4.81 46.82
C VAL A 33 -18.01 5.86 47.31
N THR A 34 -17.98 7.04 46.70
CA THR A 34 -19.01 8.07 46.88
C THR A 34 -19.97 8.06 45.67
N ASP A 35 -21.03 8.84 45.76
CA ASP A 35 -21.91 9.16 44.63
C ASP A 35 -21.16 9.86 43.48
N THR A 36 -20.07 10.57 43.78
CA THR A 36 -19.30 11.34 42.82
C THR A 36 -18.05 10.66 42.26
N ALA A 37 -17.36 9.81 43.02
CA ALA A 37 -16.06 9.26 42.63
C ALA A 37 -15.70 7.97 43.40
N ILE A 38 -14.86 7.14 42.79
CA ILE A 38 -14.16 6.03 43.44
C ILE A 38 -12.79 6.53 43.87
N TRP A 39 -12.52 6.50 45.18
CA TRP A 39 -11.26 6.93 45.77
C TRP A 39 -10.45 5.72 46.19
N VAL A 40 -9.23 5.57 45.69
CA VAL A 40 -8.36 4.43 45.96
C VAL A 40 -7.12 4.92 46.70
N ARG A 41 -6.94 4.46 47.95
CA ARG A 41 -5.75 4.76 48.76
C ARG A 41 -4.53 4.04 48.22
N HIS A 42 -3.43 4.78 48.11
CA HIS A 42 -2.13 4.19 47.86
C HIS A 42 -1.04 4.86 48.68
N ASP A 43 -0.29 4.04 49.42
CA ASP A 43 0.71 4.50 50.38
C ASP A 43 2.15 4.30 49.88
N ASP A 44 2.35 3.48 48.83
CA ASP A 44 3.67 3.06 48.33
C ASP A 44 3.94 3.63 46.91
N PRO A 45 4.83 4.60 46.72
CA PRO A 45 5.09 5.19 45.41
C PRO A 45 5.60 4.16 44.38
N SER A 46 6.32 3.11 44.81
CA SER A 46 6.92 2.12 43.91
C SER A 46 5.88 1.23 43.21
N LYS A 47 4.66 1.14 43.76
CA LYS A 47 3.59 0.29 43.20
C LYS A 47 2.53 1.08 42.43
N LEU A 48 2.62 2.40 42.40
CA LEU A 48 1.61 3.27 41.78
C LEU A 48 1.42 2.96 40.29
N MET A 49 2.52 2.72 39.56
CA MET A 49 2.48 2.35 38.14
C MET A 49 1.67 1.07 37.91
N HIS A 50 1.95 0.02 38.69
CA HIS A 50 1.27 -1.27 38.58
C HIS A 50 -0.21 -1.17 38.94
N LEU A 51 -0.55 -0.38 39.96
CA LEU A 51 -1.93 -0.12 40.33
C LEU A 51 -2.68 0.64 39.22
N ALA A 52 -2.07 1.68 38.66
CA ALA A 52 -2.68 2.47 37.59
C ALA A 52 -2.93 1.62 36.32
N ASP A 53 -2.00 0.75 35.94
CA ASP A 53 -2.18 -0.17 34.81
C ASP A 53 -3.24 -1.25 35.12
N ALA A 54 -3.25 -1.80 36.32
CA ALA A 54 -4.28 -2.76 36.74
C ALA A 54 -5.68 -2.13 36.70
N LEU A 55 -5.83 -0.88 37.16
CA LEU A 55 -7.09 -0.14 37.11
C LEU A 55 -7.51 0.19 35.67
N LYS A 56 -6.55 0.52 34.79
CA LYS A 56 -6.81 0.70 33.36
C LYS A 56 -7.34 -0.56 32.70
N ARG A 57 -6.72 -1.72 32.97
CA ARG A 57 -7.19 -3.02 32.48
C ARG A 57 -8.55 -3.36 33.05
N TRP A 58 -8.74 -3.11 34.34
CA TRP A 58 -10.03 -3.27 34.98
C TRP A 58 -11.06 -2.44 34.21
N ARG A 59 -10.95 -1.11 34.10
CA ARG A 59 -11.90 -0.22 33.40
C ARG A 59 -11.94 -0.32 31.86
N GLY A 60 -11.39 -1.37 31.26
CA GLY A 60 -11.52 -1.61 29.80
C GLY A 60 -10.76 -0.59 28.95
N GLY A 61 -9.61 -0.11 29.42
CA GLY A 61 -8.71 0.78 28.69
C GLY A 61 -8.70 2.24 29.16
N GLN A 62 -9.58 2.62 30.09
CA GLN A 62 -9.57 3.94 30.74
C GLN A 62 -8.80 3.86 32.05
N GLY A 63 -7.73 4.65 32.22
CA GLY A 63 -6.98 4.68 33.48
C GLY A 63 -7.70 5.46 34.58
N PRO A 64 -6.98 5.78 35.67
CA PRO A 64 -7.42 6.75 36.67
C PRO A 64 -7.67 8.13 36.06
N ASP A 65 -8.66 8.85 36.58
CA ASP A 65 -9.03 10.19 36.11
C ASP A 65 -8.20 11.30 36.76
N ALA A 66 -7.74 11.09 37.99
CA ALA A 66 -6.85 12.02 38.69
C ALA A 66 -6.02 11.32 39.79
N VAL A 67 -4.96 12.01 40.23
CA VAL A 67 -4.21 11.69 41.45
C VAL A 67 -4.43 12.81 42.45
N ALA A 68 -4.96 12.50 43.64
CA ALA A 68 -5.18 13.46 44.72
C ALA A 68 -4.11 13.32 45.80
N TRP A 69 -3.30 14.36 45.99
CA TRP A 69 -2.35 14.50 47.09
C TRP A 69 -3.06 15.10 48.31
N LEU A 70 -3.06 14.37 49.42
CA LEU A 70 -3.66 14.82 50.68
C LEU A 70 -2.55 15.19 51.69
N MET A 71 -2.66 16.37 52.30
CA MET A 71 -1.67 16.86 53.27
C MET A 71 -2.33 17.67 54.38
N THR A 72 -1.83 17.56 55.60
CA THR A 72 -2.24 18.39 56.74
C THR A 72 -1.19 19.41 57.13
N SER A 73 -1.63 20.44 57.85
CA SER A 73 -0.72 21.41 58.47
C SER A 73 0.06 20.84 59.66
N ASP A 74 -0.39 19.75 60.28
CA ASP A 74 0.22 19.14 61.47
C ASP A 74 1.27 18.05 61.15
N ASP A 75 1.66 17.87 59.89
CA ASP A 75 2.65 16.85 59.53
C ASP A 75 4.04 17.22 60.12
N PRO A 76 4.65 16.38 60.98
CA PRO A 76 5.96 16.66 61.60
C PRO A 76 7.14 16.52 60.62
N ALA A 77 6.88 16.22 59.34
CA ALA A 77 7.93 16.10 58.34
C ALA A 77 8.77 17.39 58.21
N SER A 78 10.09 17.24 58.35
CA SER A 78 11.02 18.33 58.04
C SER A 78 10.90 18.73 56.57
N ALA A 79 11.17 20.00 56.25
CA ALA A 79 11.12 20.48 54.86
C ALA A 79 11.96 19.62 53.89
N VAL A 80 13.10 19.10 54.36
CA VAL A 80 13.98 18.20 53.59
C VAL A 80 13.33 16.84 53.35
N ALA A 81 12.72 16.25 54.37
CA ALA A 81 12.02 14.96 54.26
C ALA A 81 10.83 15.07 53.29
N LEU A 82 10.03 16.13 53.43
CA LEU A 82 8.91 16.41 52.54
C LEU A 82 9.37 16.56 51.09
N GLN A 83 10.42 17.34 50.82
CA GLN A 83 10.96 17.47 49.46
C GLN A 83 11.41 16.13 48.87
N ALA A 84 12.03 15.25 49.66
CA ALA A 84 12.42 13.92 49.22
C ALA A 84 11.20 13.05 48.88
N THR A 85 10.15 13.10 49.71
CA THR A 85 8.88 12.39 49.45
C THR A 85 8.17 12.91 48.20
N LEU A 86 8.03 14.24 48.05
CA LEU A 86 7.39 14.85 46.88
C LEU A 86 8.12 14.47 45.58
N LYS A 87 9.47 14.45 45.60
CA LYS A 87 10.27 13.98 44.45
C LYS A 87 9.99 12.52 44.11
N ARG A 88 9.89 11.62 45.11
CA ARG A 88 9.56 10.20 44.90
C ARG A 88 8.19 10.03 44.26
N TRP A 89 7.18 10.73 44.78
CA TRP A 89 5.83 10.68 44.22
C TRP A 89 5.74 11.30 42.83
N ARG A 90 6.49 12.38 42.55
CA ARG A 90 6.57 12.95 41.19
C ARG A 90 7.07 11.91 40.18
N VAL A 91 8.11 11.15 40.52
CA VAL A 91 8.62 10.07 39.67
C VAL A 91 7.55 8.99 39.47
N ALA A 92 6.95 8.52 40.56
CA ALA A 92 5.91 7.49 40.51
C ALA A 92 4.69 7.89 39.66
N ILE A 93 4.21 9.14 39.78
CA ILE A 93 3.07 9.65 39.01
C ILE A 93 3.45 9.76 37.52
N ASN A 94 4.69 10.15 37.19
CA ASN A 94 5.17 10.17 35.83
C ASN A 94 5.27 8.76 35.22
N GLU A 95 5.74 7.77 35.98
CA GLU A 95 5.75 6.36 35.55
C GLU A 95 4.33 5.82 35.35
N ALA A 96 3.42 6.10 36.27
CA ALA A 96 2.00 5.75 36.13
C ALA A 96 1.37 6.42 34.90
N SER A 97 1.67 7.69 34.65
CA SER A 97 1.22 8.42 33.45
C SER A 97 1.69 7.75 32.15
N ARG A 98 2.95 7.28 32.13
CA ARG A 98 3.51 6.53 30.98
C ARG A 98 2.80 5.19 30.78
N ALA A 99 2.56 4.42 31.85
CA ALA A 99 1.85 3.14 31.78
C ALA A 99 0.40 3.31 31.29
N VAL A 100 -0.27 4.36 31.74
CA VAL A 100 -1.64 4.66 31.35
C VAL A 100 -1.72 5.25 29.93
N GLY A 101 -0.72 6.00 29.50
CA GLY A 101 -0.61 6.57 28.14
C GLY A 101 -1.16 8.00 28.00
N TYR A 102 -1.36 8.70 29.11
CA TYR A 102 -1.67 10.13 29.19
C TYR A 102 -1.17 10.70 30.52
N ARG A 103 -1.06 12.04 30.61
CA ARG A 103 -0.61 12.71 31.85
C ARG A 103 -1.74 12.67 32.89
N LEU A 104 -1.46 12.11 34.05
CA LEU A 104 -2.43 12.07 35.15
C LEU A 104 -2.60 13.48 35.75
N PRO A 105 -3.83 14.05 35.75
CA PRO A 105 -4.13 15.28 36.45
C PRO A 105 -3.85 15.15 37.95
N VAL A 106 -3.23 16.16 38.55
CA VAL A 106 -2.94 16.20 39.98
C VAL A 106 -3.92 17.16 40.66
N CYS A 107 -4.52 16.70 41.75
CA CYS A 107 -5.32 17.48 42.69
C CYS A 107 -4.55 17.58 44.00
N ILE A 108 -4.42 18.77 44.58
CA ILE A 108 -3.82 18.96 45.91
C ILE A 108 -4.91 19.42 46.87
N ALA A 109 -5.05 18.68 47.96
CA ALA A 109 -6.05 18.91 48.99
C ALA A 109 -5.37 19.06 50.35
N LEU A 110 -5.50 20.25 50.91
CA LEU A 110 -4.84 20.68 52.14
C LEU A 110 -5.84 20.78 53.29
N TYR A 111 -5.45 20.23 54.43
CA TYR A 111 -6.24 20.21 55.66
C TYR A 111 -5.54 21.04 56.73
N ALA A 112 -6.00 22.27 56.93
CA ALA A 112 -5.54 23.09 58.05
C ALA A 112 -6.19 22.60 59.34
N THR A 113 -5.40 22.42 60.38
CA THR A 113 -5.86 21.95 61.69
C THR A 113 -6.35 23.11 62.55
N GLU A 114 -7.47 22.91 63.23
CA GLU A 114 -8.02 23.85 64.19
C GLU A 114 -8.33 23.17 65.52
N THR A 115 -8.15 23.92 66.60
CA THR A 115 -8.14 23.43 67.98
C THR A 115 -9.37 23.88 68.78
N ARG A 116 -10.36 24.51 68.13
CA ARG A 116 -11.58 24.97 68.80
C ARG A 116 -12.47 23.79 69.21
N ASP A 117 -13.11 23.91 70.37
CA ASP A 117 -14.05 22.91 70.90
C ASP A 117 -15.27 22.67 70.00
N ARG A 118 -15.71 23.71 69.27
CA ARG A 118 -16.73 23.62 68.22
C ARG A 118 -16.13 24.04 66.87
N PRO A 119 -15.70 23.09 66.03
CA PRO A 119 -15.22 23.42 64.69
C PRO A 119 -16.37 23.99 63.86
N LEU A 120 -16.12 25.09 63.14
CA LEU A 120 -17.05 25.63 62.15
C LEU A 120 -17.08 24.69 60.95
N ASP A 121 -18.28 24.43 60.42
CA ASP A 121 -18.43 23.70 59.17
C ASP A 121 -17.86 24.57 58.03
N CYS A 122 -16.77 24.10 57.44
CA CYS A 122 -15.94 24.88 56.52
C CYS A 122 -15.94 24.18 55.16
N PRO A 123 -16.42 24.83 54.08
CA PRO A 123 -16.37 24.21 52.77
C PRO A 123 -14.93 24.09 52.27
N TRP A 124 -14.74 23.36 51.17
CA TRP A 124 -13.49 23.41 50.41
C TRP A 124 -13.37 24.75 49.70
N PHE A 125 -12.27 25.47 49.96
CA PHE A 125 -11.88 26.65 49.19
C PHE A 125 -10.82 26.25 48.19
N GLY A 126 -11.08 26.45 46.89
CA GLY A 126 -10.15 26.00 45.87
C GLY A 126 -10.61 26.28 44.46
N VAL A 127 -9.75 25.89 43.52
CA VAL A 127 -9.98 26.01 42.08
C VAL A 127 -9.76 24.64 41.46
N SER A 128 -10.63 24.27 40.53
CA SER A 128 -10.54 23.05 39.74
C SER A 128 -10.84 23.35 38.28
N ALA A 129 -10.01 22.87 37.36
CA ALA A 129 -10.13 23.15 35.95
C ALA A 129 -9.76 21.94 35.05
N PRO A 130 -10.32 21.86 33.84
CA PRO A 130 -9.98 20.82 32.87
C PRO A 130 -8.56 20.98 32.32
N ALA A 131 -8.01 22.20 32.34
CA ALA A 131 -6.64 22.51 31.96
C ALA A 131 -5.76 22.71 33.21
N PRO A 132 -4.42 22.67 33.07
CA PRO A 132 -3.52 22.99 34.17
C PRO A 132 -3.79 24.39 34.73
N LEU A 133 -3.78 24.52 36.05
CA LEU A 133 -4.02 25.76 36.76
C LEU A 133 -2.85 26.73 36.58
N ASP A 134 -3.18 28.01 36.41
CA ASP A 134 -2.21 29.10 36.50
C ASP A 134 -1.99 29.45 37.98
N LEU A 135 -0.78 29.22 38.50
CA LEU A 135 -0.51 29.28 39.94
C LEU A 135 -0.73 30.70 40.54
N PRO A 136 -0.22 31.79 39.95
CA PRO A 136 -0.44 33.14 40.48
C PRO A 136 -1.91 33.55 40.46
N ALA A 137 -2.64 33.24 39.38
CA ALA A 137 -4.08 33.50 39.30
C ALA A 137 -4.86 32.67 40.33
N THR A 138 -4.50 31.40 40.53
CA THR A 138 -5.12 30.52 41.51
C THR A 138 -4.91 31.03 42.93
N ALA A 139 -3.69 31.45 43.28
CA ALA A 139 -3.38 32.03 44.58
C ALA A 139 -4.22 33.30 44.85
N LYS A 140 -4.31 34.19 43.85
CA LYS A 140 -5.13 35.41 43.94
C LYS A 140 -6.63 35.11 44.10
N GLN A 141 -7.16 34.16 43.32
CA GLN A 141 -8.57 33.77 43.38
C GLN A 141 -8.93 33.13 44.72
N LEU A 142 -8.04 32.30 45.25
CA LEU A 142 -8.22 31.67 46.56
C LEU A 142 -8.24 32.73 47.67
N SER A 143 -7.27 33.63 47.69
CA SER A 143 -7.19 34.71 48.69
C SER A 143 -8.43 35.60 48.67
N ALA A 144 -8.92 35.97 47.48
CA ALA A 144 -10.17 36.72 47.32
C ALA A 144 -11.40 35.94 47.83
N SER A 145 -11.46 34.63 47.58
CA SER A 145 -12.57 33.78 48.03
C SER A 145 -12.61 33.63 49.56
N LEU A 146 -11.44 33.51 50.18
CA LEU A 146 -11.27 33.46 51.64
C LEU A 146 -11.62 34.81 52.30
N GLY A 147 -11.19 35.93 51.70
CA GLY A 147 -11.58 37.28 52.15
C GLY A 147 -13.10 37.47 52.12
N ALA A 148 -13.74 37.09 51.00
CA ALA A 148 -15.21 37.16 50.88
C ALA A 148 -15.93 36.26 51.90
N PHE A 149 -15.35 35.11 52.27
CA PHE A 149 -15.89 34.24 53.31
C PHE A 149 -15.86 34.90 54.69
N ALA A 150 -14.78 35.61 55.02
CA ALA A 150 -14.67 36.36 56.28
C ALA A 150 -15.65 37.55 56.32
N GLU A 151 -15.82 38.28 55.22
CA GLU A 151 -16.67 39.48 55.15
C GLU A 151 -18.17 39.16 55.21
N ARG A 152 -18.60 38.03 54.64
CA ARG A 152 -20.02 37.60 54.61
C ARG A 152 -20.51 37.00 55.94
N ALA A 153 -19.69 36.99 56.97
CA ALA A 153 -20.03 36.43 58.28
C ALA A 153 -21.06 37.30 59.04
N MET A 154 -21.99 36.64 59.74
CA MET A 154 -22.82 37.32 60.75
C MET A 154 -21.92 37.93 61.85
N PRO A 155 -22.34 39.01 62.54
CA PRO A 155 -21.49 39.71 63.51
C PRO A 155 -20.83 38.82 64.56
N GLU A 156 -21.56 37.81 65.05
CA GLU A 156 -21.10 36.80 66.01
C GLU A 156 -20.01 35.85 65.47
N ASP A 157 -19.97 35.62 64.15
CA ASP A 157 -19.06 34.70 63.47
C ASP A 157 -17.86 35.40 62.81
N ARG A 158 -17.83 36.74 62.77
CA ARG A 158 -16.82 37.51 62.01
C ARG A 158 -15.39 37.20 62.44
N GLN A 159 -15.11 37.30 63.74
CA GLN A 159 -13.77 37.02 64.26
C GLN A 159 -13.34 35.56 64.02
N PRO A 160 -14.15 34.54 64.39
CA PRO A 160 -13.88 33.14 64.07
C PRO A 160 -13.59 32.85 62.59
N ARG A 161 -14.37 33.46 61.66
CA ARG A 161 -14.19 33.23 60.22
C ARG A 161 -13.01 34.01 59.64
N ALA A 162 -12.73 35.22 60.13
CA ALA A 162 -11.55 35.97 59.73
C ALA A 162 -10.26 35.24 60.13
N PHE A 163 -10.25 34.63 61.32
CA PHE A 163 -9.14 33.80 61.77
C PHE A 163 -8.93 32.58 60.85
N ILE A 164 -9.99 31.82 60.57
CA ILE A 164 -9.95 30.70 59.63
C ILE A 164 -9.45 31.15 58.25
N ALA A 165 -10.04 32.20 57.68
CA ALA A 165 -9.68 32.68 56.36
C ALA A 165 -8.18 33.02 56.28
N THR A 166 -7.66 33.69 57.31
CA THR A 166 -6.23 34.02 57.42
C THR A 166 -5.37 32.78 57.57
N GLN A 167 -5.79 31.81 58.39
CA GLN A 167 -5.08 30.54 58.57
C GLN A 167 -5.00 29.74 57.26
N LEU A 168 -6.12 29.62 56.54
CA LEU A 168 -6.19 28.91 55.26
C LEU A 168 -5.37 29.62 54.18
N ASP A 169 -5.40 30.94 54.13
CA ASP A 169 -4.62 31.74 53.17
C ASP A 169 -3.11 31.62 53.45
N ALA A 170 -2.70 31.64 54.73
CA ALA A 170 -1.32 31.37 55.14
C ALA A 170 -0.88 29.94 54.77
N PHE A 171 -1.72 28.93 55.03
CA PHE A 171 -1.36 27.54 54.73
C PHE A 171 -1.29 27.28 53.22
N ALA A 172 -2.21 27.88 52.45
CA ALA A 172 -2.14 27.83 51.00
C ALA A 172 -0.84 28.45 50.49
N ARG A 173 -0.46 29.64 50.95
CA ARG A 173 0.83 30.29 50.59
C ARG A 173 2.03 29.42 50.91
N CYS A 174 2.06 28.83 52.11
CA CYS A 174 3.08 27.86 52.50
C CYS A 174 3.18 26.71 51.48
N ALA A 175 2.06 26.16 51.03
CA ALA A 175 2.05 25.11 50.02
C ALA A 175 2.51 25.60 48.63
N PHE A 176 2.13 26.80 48.21
CA PHE A 176 2.61 27.40 46.95
C PHE A 176 4.14 27.57 46.94
N GLU A 177 4.76 27.84 48.09
CA GLU A 177 6.21 28.04 48.22
C GLU A 177 6.99 26.74 48.45
N ALA A 178 6.49 25.84 49.30
CA ALA A 178 7.25 24.67 49.75
C ALA A 178 6.82 23.34 49.08
N VAL A 179 5.56 23.20 48.69
CA VAL A 179 4.97 21.92 48.23
C VAL A 179 4.86 21.86 46.71
N LEU A 180 4.37 22.93 46.08
CA LEU A 180 4.16 22.94 44.63
C LEU A 180 5.46 22.88 43.82
N PRO A 181 6.54 23.62 44.15
CA PRO A 181 7.72 23.62 43.30
C PRO A 181 8.37 22.24 43.14
N PRO A 182 8.61 21.43 44.20
CA PRO A 182 9.15 20.07 44.05
C PRO A 182 8.29 19.13 43.21
N LEU A 183 6.97 19.32 43.18
CA LEU A 183 6.03 18.50 42.40
C LEU A 183 5.97 18.91 40.93
N LEU A 184 6.03 20.21 40.66
CA LEU A 184 5.83 20.79 39.32
C LEU A 184 7.14 21.09 38.58
N ASP A 185 8.27 21.02 39.27
CA ASP A 185 9.58 21.27 38.70
C ASP A 185 9.92 20.31 37.54
N THR A 186 10.49 20.87 36.46
CA THR A 186 10.87 20.20 35.21
C THR A 186 12.33 19.78 35.13
N GLN A 187 13.13 19.95 36.20
CA GLN A 187 14.57 19.66 36.17
C GLN A 187 14.86 18.19 35.80
N ARG A 188 15.84 17.99 34.90
CA ARG A 188 16.35 16.68 34.40
C ARG A 188 15.47 15.92 33.40
N GLY A 189 14.88 16.61 32.42
CA GLY A 189 14.23 15.96 31.26
C GLY A 189 12.97 15.16 31.58
N MET A 190 12.46 15.24 32.81
CA MET A 190 11.15 14.73 33.19
C MET A 190 10.07 15.76 32.86
N GLN A 191 8.90 15.27 32.46
CA GLN A 191 7.75 16.14 32.22
C GLN A 191 7.19 16.64 33.57
N ALA A 192 6.79 17.92 33.61
CA ALA A 192 6.05 18.47 34.74
C ALA A 192 4.71 17.76 34.91
N LEU A 193 4.32 17.56 36.17
CA LEU A 193 2.96 17.17 36.51
C LEU A 193 2.00 18.31 36.17
N THR A 194 0.76 17.97 35.84
CA THR A 194 -0.29 18.94 35.56
C THR A 194 -1.14 19.12 36.81
N LEU A 195 -1.00 20.25 37.51
CA LEU A 195 -1.91 20.62 38.59
C LEU A 195 -3.23 21.08 38.01
N ASN A 196 -4.31 20.34 38.24
CA ASN A 196 -5.64 20.63 37.71
C ASN A 196 -6.63 21.07 38.79
N ALA A 197 -6.34 20.75 40.05
CA ALA A 197 -7.14 21.21 41.17
C ALA A 197 -6.27 21.50 42.39
N PHE A 198 -6.61 22.55 43.11
CA PHE A 198 -5.99 22.92 44.38
C PHE A 198 -7.07 23.38 45.33
N GLY A 199 -7.04 22.92 46.56
CA GLY A 199 -7.95 23.42 47.58
C GLY A 199 -7.48 23.16 49.00
N VAL A 200 -8.13 23.89 49.90
CA VAL A 200 -7.80 23.98 51.31
C VAL A 200 -9.11 24.01 52.11
N THR A 201 -9.12 23.34 53.26
CA THR A 201 -10.23 23.32 54.20
C THR A 201 -9.72 23.21 55.63
N VAL A 202 -10.60 23.43 56.62
CA VAL A 202 -10.29 23.28 58.04
C VAL A 202 -10.81 21.95 58.55
N VAL A 203 -10.04 21.32 59.44
CA VAL A 203 -10.43 20.12 60.18
C VAL A 203 -10.01 20.25 61.65
N ALA A 204 -10.77 19.63 62.55
CA ALA A 204 -10.35 19.51 63.94
C ALA A 204 -9.11 18.62 64.05
N GLY A 205 -8.04 19.13 64.67
CA GLY A 205 -6.77 18.43 64.76
C GLY A 205 -5.76 19.14 65.67
N PRO A 206 -4.66 18.46 66.03
CA PRO A 206 -3.63 19.06 66.86
C PRO A 206 -2.86 20.15 66.10
N MET A 207 -2.36 21.15 66.82
CA MET A 207 -1.35 22.08 66.28
C MET A 207 0.03 21.68 66.76
N LEU A 208 0.94 21.47 65.82
CA LEU A 208 2.33 21.13 66.06
C LEU A 208 3.23 22.30 65.63
N PRO A 209 3.96 22.97 66.55
CA PRO A 209 4.82 24.10 66.23
C PRO A 209 5.96 23.75 65.27
N ASP A 210 6.47 22.52 65.37
CA ASP A 210 7.58 22.03 64.54
C ASP A 210 7.15 21.58 63.13
N SER A 211 5.85 21.65 62.81
CA SER A 211 5.33 21.31 61.48
C SER A 211 5.82 22.28 60.39
N LEU A 212 5.72 21.88 59.12
CA LEU A 212 6.03 22.76 57.99
C LEU A 212 5.26 24.10 58.05
N TYR A 213 3.97 24.02 58.39
CA TYR A 213 3.14 25.20 58.55
C TYR A 213 3.57 26.04 59.76
N GLY A 214 3.89 25.38 60.88
CA GLY A 214 4.48 25.97 62.07
C GLY A 214 5.71 26.84 61.78
N GLN A 215 6.69 26.22 61.13
CA GLN A 215 7.95 26.86 60.71
C GLN A 215 7.71 28.02 59.73
N PHE A 216 6.75 27.88 58.81
CA PHE A 216 6.40 28.95 57.87
C PHE A 216 5.79 30.16 58.58
N VAL A 217 4.88 29.94 59.53
CA VAL A 217 4.28 31.03 60.31
C VAL A 217 5.34 31.72 61.17
N ALA A 218 6.20 30.96 61.85
CA ALA A 218 7.31 31.51 62.62
C ALA A 218 8.28 32.32 61.74
N ALA A 219 8.64 31.83 60.56
CA ALA A 219 9.50 32.56 59.63
C ALA A 219 8.86 33.85 59.10
N THR A 220 7.54 33.86 58.88
CA THR A 220 6.82 35.00 58.29
C THR A 220 6.47 36.06 59.34
N THR A 221 6.10 35.63 60.55
CA THR A 221 5.53 36.51 61.59
C THR A 221 6.44 36.73 62.79
N ALA A 222 7.52 35.94 62.91
CA ALA A 222 8.36 35.83 64.11
C ALA A 222 7.59 35.35 65.37
N LEU A 223 6.40 34.75 65.21
CA LEU A 223 5.59 34.19 66.28
C LEU A 223 5.56 32.67 66.20
N ASP A 224 5.75 32.00 67.34
CA ASP A 224 5.61 30.56 67.45
C ASP A 224 4.14 30.16 67.62
N LEU A 225 3.70 29.17 66.86
CA LEU A 225 2.37 28.60 67.01
C LEU A 225 2.30 27.81 68.33
N PRO A 226 1.24 27.95 69.14
CA PRO A 226 1.11 27.20 70.38
C PRO A 226 0.85 25.72 70.10
N ALA A 227 1.51 24.85 70.86
CA ALA A 227 1.17 23.43 70.86
C ALA A 227 -0.21 23.26 71.49
N ALA A 228 -1.13 22.62 70.76
CA ALA A 228 -2.49 22.39 71.23
C ALA A 228 -2.96 20.99 70.85
N ALA A 229 -3.49 20.26 71.83
CA ALA A 229 -4.13 18.97 71.61
C ALA A 229 -5.50 19.21 70.96
N GLY A 230 -5.81 18.46 69.91
CA GLY A 230 -7.09 18.55 69.21
C GLY A 230 -7.85 17.24 69.24
N ILE A 231 -9.19 17.32 69.24
CA ILE A 231 -10.06 16.15 69.05
C ILE A 231 -9.99 15.76 67.58
N THR A 232 -9.53 14.55 67.28
CA THR A 232 -9.33 14.09 65.90
C THR A 232 -10.67 13.64 65.30
N GLN A 233 -11.15 14.34 64.27
CA GLN A 233 -12.32 13.91 63.48
C GLN A 233 -11.91 13.26 62.17
N ARG A 234 -12.87 12.60 61.52
CA ARG A 234 -12.69 12.05 60.17
C ARG A 234 -12.64 13.18 59.15
N TYR A 235 -11.64 13.17 58.29
CA TYR A 235 -11.44 14.25 57.34
C TYR A 235 -12.34 14.11 56.10
N PRO A 236 -12.91 15.22 55.59
CA PRO A 236 -13.75 15.18 54.41
C PRO A 236 -12.93 14.92 53.14
N LEU A 237 -13.49 14.18 52.19
CA LEU A 237 -12.89 14.00 50.87
C LEU A 237 -13.01 15.29 50.03
N PRO A 238 -12.03 15.62 49.18
CA PRO A 238 -12.05 16.81 48.32
C PRO A 238 -12.98 16.64 47.09
N ILE A 239 -14.22 16.25 47.32
CA ILE A 239 -15.22 15.98 46.28
C ILE A 239 -15.41 17.18 45.33
N PRO A 240 -15.52 18.45 45.80
CA PRO A 240 -15.72 19.60 44.91
C PRO A 240 -14.55 19.80 43.93
N LEU A 241 -13.32 19.47 44.34
CA LEU A 241 -12.11 19.69 43.54
C LEU A 241 -12.01 18.72 42.36
N ILE A 242 -12.53 17.51 42.49
CA ILE A 242 -12.48 16.49 41.43
C ILE A 242 -13.47 16.80 40.30
N ARG A 243 -14.60 17.45 40.60
CA ARG A 243 -15.65 17.73 39.60
C ARG A 243 -15.17 18.61 38.45
N GLY A 244 -14.19 19.48 38.68
CA GLY A 244 -13.64 20.34 37.62
C GLY A 244 -12.58 19.68 36.74
N ILE A 245 -12.11 18.47 37.07
CA ILE A 245 -11.09 17.76 36.30
C ILE A 245 -11.75 17.07 35.10
N ALA A 246 -11.14 17.20 33.91
CA ALA A 246 -11.66 16.57 32.71
C ALA A 246 -11.58 15.03 32.78
N PRO A 247 -12.62 14.31 32.33
CA PRO A 247 -12.58 12.85 32.23
C PRO A 247 -11.52 12.41 31.23
N GLN A 248 -10.83 11.31 31.54
CA GLN A 248 -9.66 10.87 30.77
C GLN A 248 -10.03 9.97 29.57
N PRO A 249 -9.26 10.01 28.46
CA PRO A 249 -9.63 9.34 27.23
C PRO A 249 -9.61 7.81 27.37
N VAL A 250 -10.61 7.15 26.78
CA VAL A 250 -10.66 5.68 26.67
C VAL A 250 -9.76 5.25 25.51
N ARG A 251 -8.52 4.82 25.80
CA ARG A 251 -7.64 4.26 24.76
C ARG A 251 -7.93 2.79 24.55
N ARG A 252 -8.73 2.47 23.52
CA ARG A 252 -8.90 1.10 23.02
C ARG A 252 -7.83 0.84 21.95
N ALA A 253 -7.05 -0.24 22.10
CA ALA A 253 -6.00 -0.60 21.14
C ALA A 253 -6.56 -1.10 19.79
N LEU A 254 -7.75 -1.72 19.81
CA LEU A 254 -8.36 -2.37 18.64
C LEU A 254 -8.73 -1.43 17.47
N PRO A 255 -9.37 -0.25 17.67
CA PRO A 255 -9.80 0.60 16.55
C PRO A 255 -8.63 1.24 15.78
N ILE A 256 -7.50 1.52 16.44
CA ILE A 256 -6.34 2.15 15.77
C ILE A 256 -5.65 1.14 14.83
N ALA A 257 -5.48 -0.11 15.27
CA ALA A 257 -4.91 -1.16 14.43
C ALA A 257 -5.79 -1.45 13.20
N LEU A 258 -7.12 -1.49 13.37
CA LEU A 258 -8.07 -1.65 12.26
C LEU A 258 -8.02 -0.47 11.28
N ALA A 259 -7.90 0.77 11.78
CA ALA A 259 -7.75 1.95 10.92
C ALA A 259 -6.47 1.89 10.09
N HIS A 260 -5.33 1.52 10.70
CA HIS A 260 -4.08 1.32 9.96
C HIS A 260 -4.17 0.18 8.96
N ALA A 261 -4.80 -0.95 9.32
CA ALA A 261 -5.00 -2.07 8.40
C ALA A 261 -5.84 -1.65 7.19
N PHE A 262 -6.91 -0.90 7.40
CA PHE A 262 -7.75 -0.38 6.31
C PHE A 262 -7.01 0.62 5.42
N ALA A 263 -6.21 1.52 6.03
CA ALA A 263 -5.37 2.46 5.29
C ALA A 263 -4.35 1.74 4.40
N TRP A 264 -3.63 0.76 4.96
CA TRP A 264 -2.68 -0.05 4.18
C TRP A 264 -3.38 -0.83 3.06
N LEU A 265 -4.52 -1.46 3.35
CA LEU A 265 -5.28 -2.21 2.34
C LEU A 265 -5.73 -1.32 1.18
N SER A 266 -6.15 -0.08 1.48
CA SER A 266 -6.54 0.91 0.47
C SER A 266 -5.36 1.33 -0.41
N VAL A 267 -4.19 1.56 0.18
CA VAL A 267 -2.95 1.89 -0.56
C VAL A 267 -2.56 0.75 -1.50
N TRP A 268 -2.58 -0.49 -1.02
CA TRP A 268 -2.28 -1.67 -1.85
C TRP A 268 -3.28 -1.86 -2.98
N PHE A 269 -4.58 -1.65 -2.72
CA PHE A 269 -5.60 -1.71 -3.76
C PHE A 269 -5.38 -0.66 -4.86
N CYS A 270 -5.09 0.59 -4.48
CA CYS A 270 -4.78 1.65 -5.45
C CYS A 270 -3.54 1.32 -6.29
N ALA A 271 -2.46 0.83 -5.67
CA ALA A 271 -1.25 0.43 -6.38
C ALA A 271 -1.53 -0.72 -7.38
N ALA A 272 -2.31 -1.73 -6.96
CA ALA A 272 -2.73 -2.83 -7.83
C ALA A 272 -3.60 -2.35 -9.01
N ALA A 273 -4.52 -1.41 -8.77
CA ALA A 273 -5.37 -0.83 -9.81
C ALA A 273 -4.55 -0.04 -10.85
N VAL A 274 -3.57 0.76 -10.41
CA VAL A 274 -2.66 1.49 -11.31
C VAL A 274 -1.81 0.52 -12.14
N ALA A 275 -1.25 -0.52 -11.51
CA ALA A 275 -0.48 -1.54 -12.20
C ALA A 275 -1.34 -2.28 -13.24
N SER A 276 -2.58 -2.64 -12.89
CA SER A 276 -3.53 -3.27 -13.82
C SER A 276 -3.90 -2.36 -14.98
N ALA A 277 -4.15 -1.07 -14.72
CA ALA A 277 -4.42 -0.09 -15.78
C ALA A 277 -3.23 0.04 -16.74
N TRP A 278 -2.00 0.10 -16.21
CA TRP A 278 -0.79 0.23 -17.03
C TRP A 278 -0.56 -1.00 -17.90
N GLN A 279 -0.71 -2.20 -17.35
CA GLN A 279 -0.55 -3.44 -18.11
C GLN A 279 -1.65 -3.64 -19.14
N ASN A 280 -2.90 -3.26 -18.84
CA ASN A 280 -3.98 -3.26 -19.83
C ASN A 280 -3.69 -2.30 -20.98
N ARG A 281 -3.20 -1.09 -20.68
CA ARG A 281 -2.79 -0.12 -21.70
C ARG A 281 -1.68 -0.70 -22.58
N ALA A 282 -0.66 -1.33 -21.97
CA ALA A 282 0.43 -1.96 -22.70
C ALA A 282 -0.07 -3.08 -23.64
N LEU A 283 -0.94 -3.98 -23.13
CA LEU A 283 -1.55 -5.05 -23.92
C LEU A 283 -2.30 -4.49 -25.13
N VAL A 284 -3.22 -3.54 -24.91
CA VAL A 284 -4.02 -2.94 -25.99
C VAL A 284 -3.13 -2.24 -27.00
N SER A 285 -2.14 -1.46 -26.55
CA SER A 285 -1.22 -0.78 -27.46
C SER A 285 -0.37 -1.74 -28.29
N GLY A 286 0.04 -2.89 -27.72
CA GLY A 286 0.81 -3.90 -28.42
C GLY A 286 0.00 -4.55 -29.55
N VAL A 287 -1.22 -4.98 -29.24
CA VAL A 287 -2.12 -5.59 -30.24
C VAL A 287 -2.45 -4.59 -31.36
N LEU A 288 -2.79 -3.35 -31.02
CA LEU A 288 -3.07 -2.31 -32.01
C LEU A 288 -1.84 -2.02 -32.88
N ALA A 289 -0.63 -2.03 -32.32
CA ALA A 289 0.60 -1.83 -33.08
C ALA A 289 0.88 -2.99 -34.06
N HIS A 290 0.64 -4.25 -33.64
CA HIS A 290 0.76 -5.39 -34.54
C HIS A 290 -0.29 -5.36 -35.67
N MET A 291 -1.52 -4.94 -35.38
CA MET A 291 -2.55 -4.73 -36.39
C MET A 291 -2.14 -3.66 -37.41
N ALA A 292 -1.71 -2.49 -36.93
CA ALA A 292 -1.26 -1.40 -37.80
C ALA A 292 -0.06 -1.81 -38.66
N ARG A 293 0.89 -2.58 -38.09
CA ARG A 293 2.02 -3.13 -38.85
C ARG A 293 1.56 -4.08 -39.96
N TYR A 294 0.62 -4.98 -39.69
CA TYR A 294 0.09 -5.90 -40.70
C TYR A 294 -0.61 -5.17 -41.85
N GLU A 295 -1.42 -4.15 -41.54
CA GLU A 295 -2.12 -3.35 -42.54
C GLU A 295 -1.17 -2.49 -43.39
N ALA A 296 -0.07 -2.00 -42.80
CA ALA A 296 0.90 -1.17 -43.49
C ALA A 296 1.77 -1.95 -44.52
N ILE A 297 1.91 -3.28 -44.39
CA ILE A 297 2.77 -4.08 -45.28
C ILE A 297 2.03 -4.39 -46.58
N PRO A 298 2.55 -3.97 -47.76
CA PRO A 298 1.91 -4.27 -49.04
C PRO A 298 1.80 -5.77 -49.31
N PRO A 299 0.77 -6.23 -50.08
CA PRO A 299 0.61 -7.64 -50.43
C PRO A 299 1.81 -8.24 -51.19
N ALA A 300 2.61 -7.40 -51.87
CA ALA A 300 3.78 -7.86 -52.62
C ALA A 300 4.98 -8.28 -51.74
N GLN A 301 4.95 -8.01 -50.43
CA GLN A 301 6.03 -8.36 -49.49
C GLN A 301 5.64 -9.55 -48.61
N ASP A 302 5.57 -10.73 -49.22
CA ASP A 302 4.99 -11.94 -48.61
C ASP A 302 5.66 -12.35 -47.29
N ALA A 303 6.99 -12.38 -47.25
CA ALA A 303 7.72 -12.82 -46.05
C ALA A 303 7.44 -11.90 -44.85
N ALA A 304 7.55 -10.58 -45.02
CA ALA A 304 7.29 -9.62 -43.96
C ALA A 304 5.81 -9.63 -43.51
N ARG A 305 4.88 -9.86 -44.45
CA ARG A 305 3.45 -9.94 -44.16
C ARG A 305 3.10 -11.22 -43.39
N VAL A 306 3.75 -12.34 -43.70
CA VAL A 306 3.62 -13.61 -42.95
C VAL A 306 4.17 -13.46 -41.53
N ASP A 307 5.28 -12.76 -41.35
CA ASP A 307 5.83 -12.48 -40.01
C ASP A 307 4.87 -11.64 -39.16
N ALA A 308 4.32 -10.56 -39.75
CA ALA A 308 3.32 -9.73 -39.09
C ALA A 308 2.03 -10.50 -38.77
N LEU A 309 1.58 -11.37 -39.68
CA LEU A 309 0.44 -12.26 -39.45
C LEU A 309 0.69 -13.25 -38.30
N THR A 310 1.92 -13.75 -38.18
CA THR A 310 2.29 -14.66 -37.09
C THR A 310 2.24 -13.95 -35.74
N ALA A 311 2.66 -12.68 -35.66
CA ALA A 311 2.50 -11.87 -34.46
C ALA A 311 1.01 -11.68 -34.09
N LEU A 312 0.15 -11.38 -35.06
CA LEU A 312 -1.30 -11.27 -34.85
C LEU A 312 -1.95 -12.57 -34.38
N LYS A 313 -1.53 -13.73 -34.90
CA LYS A 313 -2.00 -15.03 -34.43
C LYS A 313 -1.64 -15.26 -32.96
N ARG A 314 -0.41 -14.93 -32.54
CA ARG A 314 -0.02 -15.01 -31.11
C ARG A 314 -0.86 -14.11 -30.23
N ASP A 315 -1.14 -12.88 -30.67
CA ASP A 315 -2.00 -11.96 -29.93
C ASP A 315 -3.42 -12.50 -29.79
N ARG A 316 -4.01 -13.04 -30.87
CA ARG A 316 -5.30 -13.72 -30.84
C ARG A 316 -5.30 -14.87 -29.83
N ASP A 317 -4.33 -15.77 -29.92
CA ASP A 317 -4.26 -16.96 -29.08
C ASP A 317 -4.17 -16.57 -27.59
N GLN A 318 -3.41 -15.52 -27.29
CA GLN A 318 -3.33 -14.97 -25.93
C GLN A 318 -4.67 -14.38 -25.47
N LEU A 319 -5.39 -13.65 -26.32
CA LEU A 319 -6.71 -13.09 -25.98
C LEU A 319 -7.76 -14.19 -25.81
N GLU A 320 -7.75 -15.24 -26.63
CA GLU A 320 -8.62 -16.42 -26.49
C GLU A 320 -8.32 -17.20 -25.21
N GLN A 321 -7.04 -17.32 -24.85
CA GLN A 321 -6.65 -17.92 -23.59
C GLN A 321 -7.23 -17.13 -22.39
N TYR A 322 -7.17 -15.80 -22.42
CA TYR A 322 -7.77 -14.98 -21.36
C TYR A 322 -9.30 -15.06 -21.32
N ALA A 323 -9.95 -15.23 -22.48
CA ALA A 323 -11.40 -15.40 -22.57
C ALA A 323 -11.86 -16.77 -22.03
N SER A 324 -11.08 -17.83 -22.25
CA SER A 324 -11.43 -19.21 -21.87
C SER A 324 -10.96 -19.60 -20.47
N ALA A 325 -9.71 -19.29 -20.11
CA ALA A 325 -9.11 -19.65 -18.82
C ALA A 325 -9.26 -18.55 -17.75
N GLY A 326 -9.77 -17.38 -18.12
CA GLY A 326 -9.93 -16.23 -17.25
C GLY A 326 -8.79 -15.22 -17.34
N VAL A 327 -9.09 -13.97 -16.98
CA VAL A 327 -8.14 -12.87 -17.04
C VAL A 327 -7.15 -12.97 -15.86
N PRO A 328 -5.83 -12.90 -16.10
CA PRO A 328 -4.85 -12.95 -15.02
C PRO A 328 -5.03 -11.75 -14.07
N PRO A 329 -4.77 -11.90 -12.75
CA PRO A 329 -5.03 -10.84 -11.75
C PRO A 329 -4.39 -9.49 -12.10
N ARG A 330 -3.21 -9.55 -12.74
CA ARG A 330 -2.43 -8.39 -13.20
C ARG A 330 -3.14 -7.54 -14.26
N LEU A 331 -4.13 -8.10 -14.97
CA LEU A 331 -5.00 -7.39 -15.93
C LEU A 331 -6.43 -7.23 -15.40
N GLY A 332 -6.71 -7.69 -14.18
CA GLY A 332 -8.04 -7.78 -13.59
C GLY A 332 -8.55 -6.45 -13.03
N LEU A 333 -9.28 -6.52 -11.90
CA LEU A 333 -9.92 -5.37 -11.24
C LEU A 333 -10.98 -4.66 -12.10
N GLY A 334 -11.60 -5.38 -13.04
CA GLY A 334 -12.58 -4.82 -13.98
C GLY A 334 -11.99 -3.90 -15.05
N LEU A 335 -10.65 -3.81 -15.14
CA LEU A 335 -9.95 -2.94 -16.08
C LEU A 335 -9.57 -3.65 -17.40
N TYR A 336 -9.91 -4.92 -17.56
CA TYR A 336 -9.56 -5.70 -18.75
C TYR A 336 -10.19 -5.14 -20.02
N ARG A 337 -9.37 -4.79 -21.03
CA ARG A 337 -9.84 -4.22 -22.31
C ARG A 337 -9.50 -5.05 -23.55
N GLY A 338 -9.02 -6.29 -23.38
CA GLY A 338 -8.63 -7.15 -24.50
C GLY A 338 -9.80 -7.82 -25.24
N ALA A 339 -10.94 -8.06 -24.57
CA ALA A 339 -12.05 -8.81 -25.15
C ALA A 339 -12.63 -8.23 -26.47
N PRO A 340 -12.82 -6.90 -26.61
CA PRO A 340 -13.32 -6.31 -27.86
C PRO A 340 -12.37 -6.43 -29.06
N LEU A 341 -11.06 -6.66 -28.82
CA LEU A 341 -10.06 -6.74 -29.88
C LEU A 341 -10.12 -8.08 -30.63
N LEU A 342 -10.53 -9.15 -29.94
CA LEU A 342 -10.56 -10.50 -30.49
C LEU A 342 -11.33 -10.64 -31.82
N PRO A 343 -12.58 -10.15 -31.97
CA PRO A 343 -13.29 -10.24 -33.25
C PRO A 343 -12.61 -9.42 -34.37
N VAL A 344 -11.93 -8.33 -34.04
CA VAL A 344 -11.21 -7.50 -35.03
C VAL A 344 -9.98 -8.23 -35.54
N VAL A 345 -9.18 -8.80 -34.64
CA VAL A 345 -8.00 -9.61 -35.00
C VAL A 345 -8.41 -10.84 -35.82
N ASN A 346 -9.49 -11.53 -35.44
CA ASN A 346 -10.01 -12.67 -36.20
C ASN A 346 -10.40 -12.31 -37.63
N ARG A 347 -11.00 -11.12 -37.84
CA ARG A 347 -11.35 -10.63 -39.18
C ARG A 347 -10.09 -10.37 -40.02
N LEU A 348 -9.06 -9.76 -39.45
CA LEU A 348 -7.80 -9.48 -40.15
C LEU A 348 -7.06 -10.76 -40.56
N ILE A 349 -7.04 -11.77 -39.67
CA ILE A 349 -6.44 -13.07 -39.96
C ILE A 349 -7.21 -13.79 -41.07
N ALA A 350 -8.55 -13.76 -41.02
CA ALA A 350 -9.40 -14.40 -42.03
C ALA A 350 -9.28 -13.76 -43.43
N GLY A 351 -8.94 -12.47 -43.49
CA GLY A 351 -8.74 -11.74 -44.75
C GLY A 351 -7.38 -11.97 -45.44
N TYR A 352 -6.48 -12.77 -44.86
CA TYR A 352 -5.20 -13.08 -45.48
C TYR A 352 -5.35 -14.09 -46.63
N GLN A 353 -4.81 -13.76 -47.80
CA GLN A 353 -4.77 -14.64 -48.97
C GLN A 353 -3.30 -14.89 -49.35
N PRO A 354 -2.83 -16.16 -49.39
CA PRO A 354 -1.46 -16.46 -49.75
C PRO A 354 -1.21 -16.18 -51.25
N PRO A 355 0.02 -15.76 -51.64
CA PRO A 355 0.39 -15.60 -53.03
C PRO A 355 0.26 -16.93 -53.79
N ALA A 356 -0.02 -16.87 -55.09
CA ALA A 356 -0.08 -18.06 -55.93
C ALA A 356 1.28 -18.81 -55.90
N PRO A 357 1.28 -20.15 -55.79
CA PRO A 357 2.51 -20.92 -55.77
C PRO A 357 3.29 -20.74 -57.07
N ALA A 358 4.61 -20.61 -56.98
CA ALA A 358 5.48 -20.53 -58.14
C ALA A 358 5.32 -21.79 -59.04
N PRO A 359 5.44 -21.65 -60.37
CA PRO A 359 5.32 -22.79 -61.29
C PRO A 359 6.41 -23.84 -61.00
N SER A 360 6.05 -25.11 -61.12
CA SER A 360 6.97 -26.22 -60.92
C SER A 360 7.86 -26.41 -62.16
N THR A 361 9.14 -26.11 -62.04
CA THR A 361 10.14 -26.26 -63.12
C THR A 361 11.13 -27.37 -62.77
N ILE A 362 11.33 -28.32 -63.69
CA ILE A 362 12.45 -29.26 -63.67
C ILE A 362 13.48 -28.80 -64.68
N GLU A 363 14.72 -28.63 -64.24
CA GLU A 363 15.85 -28.39 -65.12
C GLU A 363 16.54 -29.71 -65.48
N LEU A 364 16.84 -29.90 -66.76
CA LEU A 364 17.61 -31.03 -67.27
C LEU A 364 18.89 -30.53 -67.93
N ASP A 365 20.00 -31.18 -67.60
CA ASP A 365 21.30 -30.89 -68.22
C ASP A 365 21.35 -31.37 -69.67
N SER A 366 21.58 -30.43 -70.60
CA SER A 366 21.64 -30.73 -72.03
C SER A 366 22.81 -31.63 -72.41
N MET A 367 23.89 -31.67 -71.62
CA MET A 367 25.06 -32.52 -71.88
C MET A 367 24.78 -34.00 -71.59
N SER A 368 23.88 -34.26 -70.64
CA SER A 368 23.36 -35.61 -70.36
C SER A 368 22.43 -36.10 -71.47
N LEU A 369 21.69 -35.17 -72.10
CA LEU A 369 20.68 -35.47 -73.10
C LEU A 369 21.23 -35.54 -74.54
N PHE A 370 22.18 -34.68 -74.91
CA PHE A 370 22.62 -34.48 -76.29
C PHE A 370 24.15 -34.49 -76.43
N ASP A 371 24.63 -34.78 -77.66
CA ASP A 371 26.03 -34.55 -78.03
C ASP A 371 26.28 -33.09 -78.43
N SER A 372 27.56 -32.68 -78.44
CA SER A 372 27.94 -31.32 -78.84
C SER A 372 27.47 -31.02 -80.27
N GLY A 373 26.84 -29.85 -80.48
CA GLY A 373 26.28 -29.45 -81.77
C GLY A 373 25.07 -30.27 -82.25
N SER A 374 24.58 -31.23 -81.48
CA SER A 374 23.49 -32.14 -81.86
C SER A 374 22.20 -31.86 -81.08
N SER A 375 21.06 -32.11 -81.73
CA SER A 375 19.72 -32.19 -81.13
C SER A 375 19.19 -33.62 -81.05
N LYS A 376 20.03 -34.64 -81.35
CA LYS A 376 19.65 -36.05 -81.22
C LYS A 376 19.89 -36.54 -79.79
N LEU A 377 18.84 -37.09 -79.17
CA LEU A 377 18.90 -37.64 -77.81
C LEU A 377 19.85 -38.85 -77.75
N LYS A 378 20.69 -38.90 -76.71
CA LYS A 378 21.57 -40.05 -76.41
C LYS A 378 20.75 -41.25 -75.94
N SER A 379 21.20 -42.47 -76.21
CA SER A 379 20.55 -43.70 -75.73
C SER A 379 20.44 -43.79 -74.20
N GLY A 380 21.35 -43.14 -73.45
CA GLY A 380 21.32 -43.06 -71.98
C GLY A 380 20.44 -41.95 -71.39
N SER A 381 19.89 -41.06 -72.21
CA SER A 381 19.13 -39.87 -71.77
C SER A 381 17.77 -40.20 -71.15
N ASN A 382 17.23 -41.39 -71.42
CA ASN A 382 15.94 -41.87 -70.92
C ASN A 382 15.82 -41.76 -69.39
N ARG A 383 16.91 -42.01 -68.64
CA ARG A 383 16.89 -41.95 -67.17
C ARG A 383 16.62 -40.53 -66.66
N ALA A 384 17.18 -39.51 -67.31
CA ALA A 384 16.96 -38.11 -66.94
C ALA A 384 15.54 -37.65 -67.30
N LEU A 385 14.98 -38.17 -68.39
CA LEU A 385 13.64 -37.80 -68.86
C LEU A 385 12.50 -38.53 -68.13
N ILE A 386 12.75 -39.69 -67.49
CA ILE A 386 11.76 -40.39 -66.67
C ILE A 386 11.26 -39.52 -65.51
N GLY A 387 12.14 -38.77 -64.85
CA GLY A 387 11.74 -37.86 -63.76
C GLY A 387 10.81 -36.74 -64.24
N ALA A 388 11.06 -36.19 -65.43
CA ALA A 388 10.17 -35.22 -66.06
C ALA A 388 8.82 -35.86 -66.45
N LEU A 389 8.84 -37.10 -66.94
CA LEU A 389 7.65 -37.84 -67.32
C LEU A 389 6.72 -38.12 -66.13
N GLU A 390 7.27 -38.52 -64.98
CA GLU A 390 6.51 -38.71 -63.74
C GLU A 390 5.88 -37.40 -63.26
N MET A 391 6.64 -36.30 -63.31
CA MET A 391 6.16 -34.97 -62.93
C MET A 391 5.01 -34.48 -63.82
N ILE A 392 5.07 -34.74 -65.13
CA ILE A 392 4.00 -34.42 -66.09
C ILE A 392 2.76 -35.30 -65.85
N LYS A 393 2.94 -36.61 -65.61
CA LYS A 393 1.82 -37.54 -65.33
C LYS A 393 1.10 -37.22 -64.02
N ALA A 394 1.82 -36.71 -63.02
CA ALA A 394 1.25 -36.29 -61.75
C ALA A 394 0.37 -35.02 -61.85
N HIS A 395 0.47 -34.26 -62.94
CA HIS A 395 -0.25 -32.99 -63.14
C HIS A 395 -1.00 -32.97 -64.49
N PRO A 396 -2.06 -33.78 -64.65
CA PRO A 396 -2.78 -33.90 -65.92
C PRO A 396 -3.54 -32.63 -66.33
N ASP A 397 -3.76 -31.70 -65.40
CA ASP A 397 -4.42 -30.40 -65.54
C ASP A 397 -3.51 -29.27 -66.06
N LYS A 398 -2.20 -29.53 -66.19
CA LYS A 398 -1.21 -28.53 -66.61
C LYS A 398 -0.68 -28.79 -68.02
N ARG A 399 -0.20 -27.73 -68.66
CA ARG A 399 0.57 -27.76 -69.90
C ARG A 399 2.05 -27.76 -69.60
N VAL A 400 2.82 -28.24 -70.57
CA VAL A 400 4.27 -28.40 -70.43
C VAL A 400 4.96 -27.42 -71.37
N LEU A 401 5.72 -26.48 -70.82
CA LEU A 401 6.61 -25.60 -71.57
C LEU A 401 8.03 -26.17 -71.52
N ILE A 402 8.61 -26.44 -72.68
CA ILE A 402 9.98 -26.95 -72.83
C ILE A 402 10.84 -25.83 -73.43
N ALA A 403 11.75 -25.30 -72.63
CA ALA A 403 12.63 -24.19 -73.01
C ALA A 403 14.07 -24.70 -73.21
N GLY A 404 14.63 -24.49 -74.41
CA GLY A 404 16.02 -24.85 -74.72
C GLY A 404 16.97 -23.67 -74.57
N HIS A 405 18.15 -23.91 -74.00
CA HIS A 405 19.22 -22.92 -73.83
C HIS A 405 20.57 -23.47 -74.33
N THR A 406 21.42 -22.57 -74.84
CA THR A 406 22.80 -22.89 -75.25
C THR A 406 23.80 -22.00 -74.50
N ASP A 407 25.09 -22.36 -74.60
CA ASP A 407 26.17 -21.43 -74.26
C ASP A 407 26.36 -20.40 -75.38
N SER A 408 27.25 -19.43 -75.16
CA SER A 408 27.57 -18.37 -76.12
C SER A 408 28.58 -18.79 -77.20
N VAL A 409 28.85 -20.08 -77.36
CA VAL A 409 29.82 -20.57 -78.36
C VAL A 409 29.09 -20.82 -79.67
N GLY A 410 29.32 -19.95 -80.66
CA GLY A 410 28.67 -20.02 -81.97
C GLY A 410 28.03 -18.70 -82.36
N SER A 411 27.23 -18.70 -83.42
CA SER A 411 26.42 -17.53 -83.79
C SER A 411 25.07 -17.58 -83.07
N THR A 412 24.51 -16.42 -82.72
CA THR A 412 23.19 -16.34 -82.08
C THR A 412 22.09 -17.05 -82.89
N GLY A 413 22.14 -16.97 -84.23
CA GLY A 413 21.19 -17.65 -85.11
C GLY A 413 21.29 -19.17 -85.06
N SER A 414 22.51 -19.72 -85.06
CA SER A 414 22.73 -21.18 -84.93
C SER A 414 22.34 -21.69 -83.55
N ASN A 415 22.62 -20.90 -82.51
CA ASN A 415 22.31 -21.23 -81.12
C ASN A 415 20.80 -21.23 -80.85
N LEU A 416 20.06 -20.28 -81.42
CA LEU A 416 18.61 -20.27 -81.36
C LEU A 416 18.00 -21.52 -82.01
N ALA A 417 18.39 -21.81 -83.26
CA ALA A 417 17.91 -22.99 -83.98
C ALA A 417 18.27 -24.31 -83.26
N LEU A 418 19.48 -24.42 -82.71
CA LEU A 418 19.91 -25.60 -81.95
C LEU A 418 19.10 -25.76 -80.65
N SER A 419 18.84 -24.66 -79.93
CA SER A 419 18.06 -24.67 -78.70
C SER A 419 16.61 -25.10 -78.94
N GLU A 420 15.99 -24.63 -80.03
CA GLU A 420 14.64 -24.99 -80.43
C GLU A 420 14.55 -26.44 -80.89
N ALA A 421 15.51 -26.89 -81.70
CA ALA A 421 15.59 -28.28 -82.15
C ALA A 421 15.78 -29.26 -80.98
N ARG A 422 16.56 -28.89 -79.96
CA ARG A 422 16.70 -29.69 -78.72
C ARG A 422 15.40 -29.73 -77.92
N ALA A 423 14.71 -28.60 -77.77
CA ALA A 423 13.41 -28.56 -77.11
C ALA A 423 12.36 -29.41 -77.85
N ALA A 424 12.36 -29.39 -79.19
CA ALA A 424 11.53 -30.25 -80.02
C ALA A 424 11.84 -31.74 -79.83
N ALA A 425 13.12 -32.12 -79.79
CA ALA A 425 13.50 -33.51 -79.55
C ALA A 425 13.06 -34.03 -78.17
N VAL A 426 13.16 -33.21 -77.12
CA VAL A 426 12.64 -33.54 -75.79
C VAL A 426 11.11 -33.64 -75.80
N ARG A 427 10.41 -32.72 -76.49
CA ARG A 427 8.96 -32.77 -76.67
C ARG A 427 8.52 -34.08 -77.29
N ASP A 428 9.12 -34.46 -78.41
CA ASP A 428 8.69 -35.63 -79.18
C ASP A 428 8.90 -36.91 -78.38
N TRP A 429 10.05 -37.03 -77.71
CA TRP A 429 10.30 -38.13 -76.78
C TRP A 429 9.27 -38.19 -75.64
N LEU A 430 8.95 -37.04 -75.03
CA LEU A 430 7.97 -36.97 -73.94
C LEU A 430 6.56 -37.28 -74.43
N ALA A 431 6.17 -36.82 -75.61
CA ALA A 431 4.86 -37.12 -76.21
C ALA A 431 4.72 -38.62 -76.48
N ASP A 432 5.73 -39.24 -77.08
CA ASP A 432 5.76 -40.68 -77.39
C ASP A 432 5.76 -41.53 -76.11
N ALA A 433 6.59 -41.18 -75.11
CA ALA A 433 6.71 -41.94 -73.86
C ALA A 433 5.53 -41.75 -72.89
N SER A 434 4.84 -40.60 -72.97
CA SER A 434 3.68 -40.31 -72.12
C SER A 434 2.34 -40.72 -72.71
N GLY A 435 2.27 -40.87 -74.05
CA GLY A 435 1.01 -41.02 -74.77
C GLY A 435 0.16 -39.74 -74.81
N LEU A 436 0.74 -38.59 -74.48
CA LEU A 436 0.06 -37.30 -74.45
C LEU A 436 0.10 -36.63 -75.82
N SER A 437 -1.01 -35.97 -76.20
CA SER A 437 -1.05 -35.18 -77.44
C SER A 437 0.05 -34.11 -77.46
N VAL A 438 0.71 -33.98 -78.62
CA VAL A 438 1.73 -32.95 -78.89
C VAL A 438 1.21 -31.54 -78.58
N THR A 439 -0.10 -31.32 -78.71
CA THR A 439 -0.76 -30.03 -78.40
C THR A 439 -0.71 -29.61 -76.93
N ARG A 440 -0.35 -30.52 -76.01
CA ARG A 440 -0.12 -30.22 -74.58
C ARG A 440 1.25 -29.59 -74.32
N PHE A 441 2.18 -29.73 -75.26
CA PHE A 441 3.55 -29.25 -75.13
C PHE A 441 3.75 -27.99 -75.95
N ALA A 442 4.35 -26.98 -75.34
CA ALA A 442 4.88 -25.80 -76.01
C ALA A 442 6.41 -25.88 -75.99
N ILE A 443 7.06 -25.53 -77.10
CA ILE A 443 8.53 -25.45 -77.18
C ILE A 443 8.95 -24.01 -77.36
N GLN A 444 10.07 -23.63 -76.76
CA GLN A 444 10.68 -22.31 -76.95
C GLN A 444 12.20 -22.45 -76.98
N GLY A 445 12.83 -22.00 -78.06
CA GLY A 445 14.28 -21.79 -78.11
C GLY A 445 14.63 -20.40 -77.56
N TYR A 446 15.59 -20.32 -76.63
CA TYR A 446 16.14 -19.05 -76.16
C TYR A 446 17.59 -18.81 -76.63
N GLY A 447 18.23 -19.81 -77.24
CA GLY A 447 19.66 -19.72 -77.59
C GLY A 447 20.52 -19.34 -76.39
N ASP A 448 21.42 -18.38 -76.59
CA ASP A 448 22.35 -17.84 -75.59
C ASP A 448 21.81 -16.58 -74.86
N THR A 449 20.58 -16.14 -75.16
CA THR A 449 20.02 -14.87 -74.67
C THR A 449 19.62 -14.88 -73.19
N ARG A 450 19.53 -16.06 -72.57
CA ARG A 450 19.19 -16.25 -71.15
C ARG A 450 20.20 -17.15 -70.43
N PRO A 451 21.45 -16.67 -70.22
CA PRO A 451 22.48 -17.42 -69.51
C PRO A 451 22.15 -17.50 -68.00
N LYS A 452 22.36 -18.67 -67.41
CA LYS A 452 22.23 -18.93 -65.97
C LYS A 452 23.52 -18.61 -65.21
N ALA A 453 24.67 -18.74 -65.86
CA ALA A 453 25.99 -18.44 -65.33
C ALA A 453 26.83 -17.66 -66.36
N PRO A 454 27.89 -16.94 -65.94
CA PRO A 454 28.83 -16.31 -66.87
C PRO A 454 29.44 -17.35 -67.83
N ASN A 455 29.55 -17.01 -69.12
CA ASN A 455 30.09 -17.93 -70.15
C ASN A 455 31.64 -17.99 -70.18
N ASP A 456 32.29 -17.31 -69.23
CA ASP A 456 33.75 -17.13 -69.20
C ASP A 456 34.51 -18.43 -68.91
N GLY A 457 33.88 -19.39 -68.22
CA GLY A 457 34.47 -20.68 -67.85
C GLY A 457 33.63 -21.87 -68.32
N GLU A 458 34.27 -23.04 -68.45
CA GLU A 458 33.59 -24.27 -68.92
C GLU A 458 32.46 -24.71 -67.99
N ALA A 459 32.63 -24.53 -66.67
CA ALA A 459 31.57 -24.82 -65.71
C ALA A 459 30.33 -23.94 -65.94
N GLY A 460 30.52 -22.66 -66.26
CA GLY A 460 29.42 -21.73 -66.56
C GLY A 460 28.75 -22.04 -67.90
N ARG A 461 29.53 -22.37 -68.93
CA ARG A 461 29.01 -22.85 -70.22
C ARG A 461 28.21 -24.14 -70.09
N ALA A 462 28.73 -25.12 -69.33
CA ALA A 462 28.01 -26.36 -69.05
C ALA A 462 26.66 -26.09 -68.37
N ALA A 463 26.60 -25.17 -67.39
CA ALA A 463 25.36 -24.79 -66.72
C ALA A 463 24.36 -24.05 -67.64
N ASN A 464 24.85 -23.35 -68.68
CA ASN A 464 24.01 -22.66 -69.65
C ASN A 464 23.40 -23.59 -70.70
N ARG A 465 24.06 -24.72 -71.00
CA ARG A 465 23.54 -25.79 -71.87
C ARG A 465 22.50 -26.62 -71.11
N ARG A 466 21.24 -26.17 -71.11
CA ARG A 466 20.15 -26.83 -70.36
C ARG A 466 18.83 -26.83 -71.13
N VAL A 467 17.95 -27.74 -70.73
CA VAL A 467 16.54 -27.76 -71.13
C VAL A 467 15.70 -27.63 -69.87
N GLU A 468 14.84 -26.63 -69.81
CA GLU A 468 13.92 -26.43 -68.69
C GLU A 468 12.54 -26.94 -69.09
N ILE A 469 11.90 -27.70 -68.20
CA ILE A 469 10.53 -28.18 -68.34
C ILE A 469 9.70 -27.55 -67.24
N THR A 470 8.82 -26.64 -67.62
CA THR A 470 7.95 -25.90 -66.70
C THR A 470 6.51 -26.33 -66.86
N LEU A 471 5.85 -26.71 -65.77
CA LEU A 471 4.41 -26.93 -65.76
C LEU A 471 3.70 -25.58 -65.62
N VAL A 472 2.94 -25.21 -66.64
CA VAL A 472 2.12 -24.00 -66.65
C VAL A 472 0.64 -24.38 -66.60
N PRO A 473 -0.19 -23.67 -65.84
CA PRO A 473 -1.63 -23.94 -65.81
C PRO A 473 -2.26 -23.82 -67.21
N ASP A 474 -3.22 -24.69 -67.55
CA ASP A 474 -3.93 -24.62 -68.83
C ASP A 474 -5.00 -23.53 -68.82
N CYS A 475 -4.66 -22.34 -69.33
CA CYS A 475 -5.57 -21.20 -69.40
C CYS A 475 -6.61 -21.28 -70.55
N ARG A 476 -6.75 -22.40 -71.28
CA ARG A 476 -7.74 -22.51 -72.38
C ARG A 476 -9.14 -22.91 -71.91
N VAL A 477 -9.29 -23.47 -70.70
CA VAL A 477 -10.57 -24.01 -70.22
C VAL A 477 -11.64 -22.92 -70.01
N ASP A 478 -11.25 -21.65 -69.89
CA ASP A 478 -12.20 -20.53 -69.68
C ASP A 478 -12.84 -19.97 -70.98
N ARG A 479 -12.67 -20.62 -72.14
CA ARG A 479 -13.22 -20.12 -73.43
C ARG A 479 -14.64 -20.60 -73.76
N GLY A 480 -15.28 -21.42 -72.92
CA GLY A 480 -16.66 -21.87 -73.13
C GLY A 480 -17.74 -20.81 -72.81
N ASP A 481 -17.37 -19.79 -72.05
CA ASP A 481 -18.32 -19.05 -71.20
C ASP A 481 -18.46 -17.57 -71.61
N GLY A 482 -17.72 -17.11 -72.61
CA GLY A 482 -17.73 -15.71 -73.05
C GLY A 482 -17.13 -14.70 -72.06
N PHE A 483 -16.70 -15.14 -70.87
CA PHE A 483 -16.00 -14.33 -69.87
C PHE A 483 -14.71 -15.01 -69.46
N THR A 484 -13.56 -14.36 -69.68
CA THR A 484 -12.28 -14.80 -69.15
C THR A 484 -12.24 -14.53 -67.65
N HIS A 485 -12.63 -15.51 -66.82
CA HIS A 485 -12.16 -15.55 -65.45
C HIS A 485 -10.69 -15.95 -65.49
N GLY A 486 -9.81 -14.99 -65.75
CA GLY A 486 -8.37 -15.23 -65.85
C GLY A 486 -7.90 -16.04 -64.65
N HIS A 487 -7.43 -17.26 -64.89
CA HIS A 487 -6.71 -18.03 -63.90
C HIS A 487 -5.60 -17.12 -63.32
N PRO A 488 -5.45 -16.97 -62.00
CA PRO A 488 -4.51 -16.00 -61.39
C PRO A 488 -3.03 -16.26 -61.71
N ALA A 489 -2.73 -17.35 -62.42
CA ALA A 489 -1.41 -17.71 -62.90
C ALA A 489 -1.22 -17.43 -64.41
N CYS A 490 -2.24 -16.87 -65.08
CA CYS A 490 -2.30 -16.62 -66.52
C CYS A 490 -2.57 -15.14 -66.87
N SER A 491 -2.65 -14.27 -65.86
CA SER A 491 -2.90 -12.83 -65.96
C SER A 491 -1.63 -11.99 -65.93
#